data_AF-A0A2E8Y338-F1
#
_entry.id   AF-A0A2E8Y338-F1
#
_cell.length_a   1.000
_cell.length_b   1.000
_cell.length_c   1.000
_cell.angle_alpha   90.00
_cell.angle_beta   90.00
_cell.angle_gamma   90.00
#
_symmetry.space_group_name_H-M   'P 1'
#
loop_
_entity.id
_entity.type
_entity.pdbx_description
1 polymer ?
#
loop_
_entity_poly.entity_id
_entity_poly.type
_entity_poly.pdbx_seq_one_letter_code
_entity_poly.pdbx_strand_id
1 'polypeptide(L)'
;FRDRVVGMAVRSATEMSKYNENYVGGDIIGGAGSPLQTVFRPRVSPNPYATGIPGVYLCSSSTPPGAGAHGMCGANAADRALARRISR
;
A
#
# COMPACT_ATOMS: atom_id res chain seq x y z
N PHE A 1 11.26 -30.45 15.19
CA PHE A 1 11.20 -29.29 14.26
C PHE A 1 12.26 -28.24 14.58
N ARG A 2 12.49 -27.89 15.86
CA ARG A 2 13.53 -26.91 16.25
C ARG A 2 14.95 -27.34 15.85
N ASP A 3 15.22 -28.65 15.77
CA ASP A 3 16.53 -29.23 15.41
C ASP A 3 16.95 -28.93 13.96
N ARG A 4 16.07 -28.32 13.15
CA ARG A 4 16.34 -27.94 11.75
C ARG A 4 16.36 -26.42 11.53
N VAL A 5 16.12 -25.61 12.56
CA VAL A 5 16.07 -24.15 12.43
C VAL A 5 17.50 -23.59 12.53
N VAL A 6 17.99 -22.97 11.45
CA VAL A 6 19.33 -22.36 11.39
C VAL A 6 19.36 -20.88 11.78
N GLY A 7 18.18 -20.26 11.91
CA GLY A 7 18.04 -18.87 12.30
C GLY A 7 16.57 -18.49 12.49
N MET A 8 16.32 -17.48 13.34
CA MET A 8 14.99 -16.96 13.61
C MET A 8 15.07 -15.45 13.80
N ALA A 9 14.20 -14.71 13.12
CA ALA A 9 13.97 -13.30 13.35
C ALA A 9 12.48 -13.12 13.67
N VAL A 10 12.19 -12.44 14.78
CA VAL A 10 10.83 -12.18 15.25
C VAL A 10 10.61 -10.68 15.21
N ARG A 11 9.44 -10.27 14.73
CA ARG A 11 8.90 -8.92 14.92
C ARG A 11 7.46 -9.06 15.35
N SER A 12 7.15 -8.55 16.53
CA SER A 12 5.79 -8.42 17.02
C SER A 12 5.08 -7.24 16.35
N ALA A 13 3.75 -7.19 16.47
CA ALA A 13 2.95 -6.09 15.92
C ALA A 13 3.40 -4.71 16.47
N THR A 14 3.80 -4.63 17.73
CA THR A 14 4.26 -3.38 18.35
C THR A 14 5.67 -2.96 17.87
N GLU A 15 6.45 -3.90 17.33
CA GLU A 15 7.75 -3.60 16.73
C GLU A 15 7.65 -3.22 15.26
N MET A 16 6.54 -3.52 14.59
CA MET A 16 6.35 -3.22 13.17
C MET A 16 6.40 -1.73 12.87
N SER A 17 5.90 -0.86 13.76
CA SER A 17 6.02 0.59 13.61
C SER A 17 7.46 1.10 13.70
N LYS A 18 8.34 0.39 14.42
CA LYS A 18 9.78 0.70 14.49
C LYS A 18 10.51 0.22 13.24
N TYR A 19 10.07 -0.90 12.66
CA TYR A 19 10.62 -1.45 11.44
C TYR A 19 10.23 -0.62 10.21
N ASN A 20 9.00 -0.13 10.15
CA ASN A 20 8.49 0.70 9.08
C ASN A 20 7.45 1.66 9.64
N GLU A 21 7.71 2.96 9.54
CA GLU A 21 6.86 4.02 10.07
C GLU A 21 5.44 4.02 9.46
N ASN A 22 5.27 3.42 8.28
CA ASN A 22 3.95 3.26 7.66
C ASN A 22 3.05 2.26 8.43
N TYR A 23 3.62 1.37 9.24
CA TYR A 23 2.89 0.36 10.00
C TYR A 23 2.50 0.85 11.38
N VAL A 24 1.79 1.98 11.44
CA VAL A 24 1.34 2.60 12.69
C VAL A 24 0.53 1.60 13.52
N GLY A 25 0.94 1.37 14.77
CA GLY A 25 0.29 0.39 15.65
C GLY A 25 0.40 -1.07 15.19
N GLY A 26 1.29 -1.35 14.22
CA GLY A 26 1.44 -2.67 13.59
C GLY A 26 0.53 -2.91 12.39
N ASP A 27 -0.19 -1.90 11.92
CA ASP A 27 -1.10 -2.03 10.79
C ASP A 27 -0.34 -2.10 9.45
N ILE A 28 -0.17 -3.32 8.93
CA ILE A 28 0.46 -3.57 7.63
C ILE A 28 -0.43 -3.23 6.43
N ILE A 29 -1.73 -3.00 6.66
CA ILE A 29 -2.73 -2.70 5.63
C ILE A 29 -2.74 -1.21 5.33
N GLY A 30 -2.29 -0.37 6.26
CA GLY A 30 -2.18 1.08 6.08
C GLY A 30 -3.54 1.77 6.17
N GLY A 31 -4.41 1.30 7.06
CA GLY A 31 -5.74 1.83 7.31
C GLY A 31 -6.82 0.76 7.43
N ALA A 32 -8.02 1.16 7.86
CA ALA A 32 -9.14 0.23 8.01
C ALA A 32 -9.64 -0.28 6.66
N GLY A 33 -10.15 -1.52 6.68
CA GLY A 33 -10.83 -2.17 5.55
C GLY A 33 -12.29 -1.74 5.36
N SER A 34 -12.72 -0.62 5.93
CA SER A 34 -14.10 -0.15 5.80
C SER A 34 -14.42 0.25 4.36
N PRO A 35 -15.68 0.15 3.89
CA PRO A 35 -16.04 0.55 2.52
C PRO A 35 -15.67 2.00 2.21
N LEU A 36 -15.93 2.93 3.14
CA LEU A 36 -15.61 4.34 2.97
C LEU A 36 -14.09 4.58 2.83
N GLN A 37 -13.28 4.02 3.73
CA GLN A 37 -11.82 4.15 3.62
C GLN A 37 -11.28 3.41 2.40
N THR A 38 -11.97 2.36 1.93
CA THR A 38 -11.59 1.66 0.70
C THR A 38 -11.75 2.50 -0.54
N VAL A 39 -12.82 3.26 -0.64
CA VAL A 39 -13.05 4.14 -1.80
C VAL A 39 -12.13 5.36 -1.75
N PHE A 40 -11.89 5.94 -0.57
CA PHE A 40 -11.19 7.22 -0.43
C PHE A 40 -9.74 7.12 0.10
N ARG A 41 -9.14 5.94 0.24
CA ARG A 41 -7.71 5.83 0.58
C ARG A 41 -6.81 6.24 -0.60
N PRO A 42 -5.63 6.83 -0.36
CA PRO A 42 -5.14 7.29 0.94
C PRO A 42 -5.70 8.66 1.33
N ARG A 43 -6.36 9.34 0.38
CA ARG A 43 -6.93 10.68 0.54
C ARG A 43 -8.13 10.84 -0.40
N VAL A 44 -9.04 11.75 -0.06
CA VAL A 44 -10.17 12.12 -0.93
C VAL A 44 -9.62 12.67 -2.25
N SER A 45 -9.75 11.90 -3.32
CA SER A 45 -9.28 12.27 -4.64
C SER A 45 -9.99 11.50 -5.75
N PRO A 46 -10.28 12.13 -6.90
CA PRO A 46 -10.73 11.42 -8.09
C PRO A 46 -9.62 10.56 -8.72
N ASN A 47 -8.35 10.81 -8.38
CA ASN A 47 -7.22 9.99 -8.81
C ASN A 47 -6.34 9.64 -7.59
N PRO A 48 -6.68 8.58 -6.84
CA PRO A 48 -5.99 8.22 -5.60
C PRO A 48 -4.55 7.74 -5.83
N TYR A 49 -4.18 7.41 -7.08
CA TYR A 49 -2.83 6.96 -7.45
C TYR A 49 -1.87 8.13 -7.70
N ALA A 50 -2.37 9.33 -7.99
CA ALA A 50 -1.51 10.49 -8.22
C ALA A 50 -1.02 11.09 -6.88
N THR A 51 0.29 11.30 -6.78
CA THR A 51 0.91 11.96 -5.62
C THR A 51 0.86 13.49 -5.69
N GLY A 52 0.60 14.05 -6.88
CA GLY A 52 0.77 15.48 -7.17
C GLY A 52 2.14 15.82 -7.76
N ILE A 53 3.15 14.95 -7.58
CA ILE A 53 4.46 15.08 -8.21
C ILE A 53 4.39 14.47 -9.62
N PRO A 54 4.77 15.21 -10.69
CA PRO A 54 4.75 14.68 -12.06
C PRO A 54 5.59 13.41 -12.18
N GLY A 55 4.99 12.35 -12.72
CA GLY A 55 5.66 11.07 -12.94
C GLY A 55 5.74 10.15 -11.71
N VAL A 56 5.20 10.55 -10.55
CA VAL A 56 5.23 9.75 -9.31
C VAL A 56 3.82 9.30 -8.93
N TYR A 57 3.67 7.99 -8.74
CA TYR A 57 2.38 7.34 -8.47
C TYR A 57 2.47 6.44 -7.25
N LEU A 58 1.37 6.34 -6.49
CA LEU A 58 1.23 5.39 -5.40
C LEU A 58 0.70 4.07 -5.93
N CYS A 59 1.35 2.98 -5.56
CA CYS A 59 1.00 1.62 -5.95
C CYS A 59 1.16 0.67 -4.75
N SER A 60 0.14 0.53 -3.89
CA SER A 60 0.15 -0.49 -2.82
C SER A 60 -1.18 -0.54 -2.08
N SER A 61 -1.19 -1.16 -0.90
CA SER A 61 -2.32 -1.27 0.03
C SER A 61 -2.97 0.08 0.41
N SER A 62 -2.22 1.18 0.38
CA SER A 62 -2.74 2.53 0.65
C SER A 62 -3.65 3.08 -0.46
N THR A 63 -3.69 2.46 -1.64
CA THR A 63 -4.59 2.83 -2.74
C THR A 63 -5.71 1.81 -2.92
N PRO A 64 -6.89 2.17 -3.47
CA PRO A 64 -7.93 1.21 -3.76
C PRO A 64 -7.44 0.15 -4.77
N PRO A 65 -7.91 -1.11 -4.73
CA PRO A 65 -8.92 -1.66 -3.82
C PRO A 65 -8.41 -1.97 -2.40
N GLY A 66 -7.15 -1.71 -2.08
CA GLY A 66 -6.56 -1.92 -0.75
C GLY A 66 -5.63 -3.13 -0.68
N ALA A 67 -5.32 -3.56 0.54
CA ALA A 67 -4.43 -4.69 0.77
C ALA A 67 -4.94 -6.02 0.19
N GLY A 68 -4.01 -6.95 0.06
CA GLY A 68 -4.19 -8.26 -0.54
C GLY A 68 -3.21 -8.48 -1.69
N ALA A 69 -2.82 -9.73 -1.92
CA ALA A 69 -1.90 -10.12 -2.97
C ALA A 69 -2.61 -10.26 -4.35
N HIS A 70 -3.43 -9.28 -4.71
CA HIS A 70 -4.23 -9.29 -5.96
C HIS A 70 -3.59 -8.50 -7.11
N GLY A 71 -2.63 -7.60 -6.82
CA GLY A 71 -1.89 -6.82 -7.83
C GLY A 71 -2.62 -5.61 -8.45
N MET A 72 -3.92 -5.41 -8.18
CA MET A 72 -4.73 -4.36 -8.80
C MET A 72 -4.28 -2.94 -8.46
N CYS A 73 -3.77 -2.69 -7.26
CA CYS A 73 -3.25 -1.36 -6.90
C CYS A 73 -2.09 -0.95 -7.81
N GLY A 74 -1.21 -1.89 -8.15
CA GLY A 74 -0.11 -1.69 -9.10
C GLY A 74 -0.60 -1.50 -10.52
N ALA A 75 -1.52 -2.35 -10.98
CA ALA A 75 -2.12 -2.25 -12.31
C ALA A 75 -2.78 -0.88 -12.53
N ASN A 76 -3.63 -0.45 -11.60
CA ASN A 76 -4.33 0.83 -11.70
C ASN A 76 -3.36 2.03 -11.65
N ALA A 77 -2.30 1.96 -10.84
CA ALA A 77 -1.26 3.00 -10.82
C ALA A 77 -0.55 3.11 -12.18
N ALA A 78 -0.21 1.96 -12.78
CA ALA A 78 0.40 1.90 -14.11
C ALA A 78 -0.51 2.47 -15.18
N ASP A 79 -1.81 2.14 -15.16
CA ASP A 79 -2.80 2.70 -16.10
C ASP A 79 -2.87 4.22 -16.00
N ARG A 80 -2.84 4.79 -14.78
CA ARG A 80 -2.81 6.25 -14.58
C ARG A 80 -1.50 6.88 -15.05
N ALA A 81 -0.39 6.16 -14.94
CA ALA A 81 0.89 6.60 -15.48
C ALA A 81 0.88 6.63 -17.02
N LEU A 82 0.37 5.58 -17.65
CA LEU A 82 0.28 5.47 -19.10
C LEU A 82 -0.69 6.49 -19.69
N ALA A 83 -1.89 6.63 -19.12
CA ALA A 83 -2.87 7.62 -19.58
C ALA A 83 -2.29 9.03 -19.58
N ARG A 84 -1.58 9.43 -18.51
CA ARG A 84 -0.95 10.76 -18.44
C ARG A 84 0.21 10.93 -19.43
N ARG A 85 0.93 9.87 -19.77
CA ARG A 85 2.01 9.92 -20.77
C ARG A 85 1.46 10.06 -22.19
N ILE A 86 0.37 9.36 -22.50
CA ILE A 86 -0.24 9.38 -23.84
C ILE A 86 -1.01 10.69 -24.10
N SER A 87 -1.60 11.29 -23.06
CA SER A 87 -2.29 12.60 -23.18
C SER A 87 -1.35 13.82 -23.23
N ARG A 88 -0.04 13.62 -23.31
CA ARG A 88 0.98 14.67 -23.45
C ARG A 88 1.63 14.57 -24.82
#